data_AF-W1X6G5-F1
#
_entry.id   AF-W1X6G5-F1
#
_cell.length_a   1.000
_cell.length_b   1.000
_cell.length_c   1.000
_cell.angle_alpha   90.00
_cell.angle_beta   90.00
_cell.angle_gamma   90.00
#
_symmetry.space_group_name_H-M   'P 1'
#
loop_
_entity.id
_entity.type
_entity.pdbx_description
1 polymer ?
#
loop_
_entity_poly.entity_id
_entity_poly.type
_entity_poly.pdbx_seq_one_letter_code
_entity_poly.pdbx_strand_id
1 'polypeptide(L)' 'MQTVIFGRPGCPYCVRAKDLAEKLSNERDDFQYQYVDIR' A
#
# COMPACT_ATOMS: atom_id res chain seq x y z
N MET A 1 -1.07 -13.43 -0.08
CA MET A 1 0.07 -12.70 -0.68
C MET A 1 0.42 -11.50 0.20
N GLN A 2 1.69 -11.33 0.56
CA GLN A 2 2.15 -10.19 1.37
C GLN A 2 2.90 -9.17 0.50
N THR A 3 2.50 -7.91 0.58
CA THR A 3 3.02 -6.83 -0.29
C THR A 3 3.52 -5.66 0.55
N VAL A 4 4.77 -5.23 0.35
CA VAL A 4 5.34 -4.09 1.09
C VAL A 4 5.50 -2.91 0.14
N ILE A 5 4.90 -1.79 0.49
CA ILE A 5 4.91 -0.55 -0.29
C ILE A 5 5.90 0.41 0.36
N PHE A 6 7.03 0.64 -0.29
CA PHE A 6 8.00 1.64 0.11
C PHE A 6 7.67 2.96 -0.59
N GLY A 7 7.40 4.00 0.18
CA GLY A 7 7.01 5.29 -0.39
C GLY A 7 7.30 6.46 0.53
N ARG A 8 7.01 7.66 0.03
CA ARG A 8 6.98 8.87 0.85
C ARG A 8 5.58 9.47 0.86
N PRO A 9 5.12 10.01 2.00
CA PRO A 9 3.78 10.59 2.13
C PRO A 9 3.56 11.82 1.24
N GLY A 10 4.64 12.48 0.80
CA GLY A 10 4.56 13.61 -0.14
C GLY A 10 4.52 13.22 -1.63
N CYS A 11 4.67 11.94 -1.98
CA CYS A 11 4.64 11.50 -3.38
C CYS A 11 3.21 11.08 -3.77
N PRO A 12 2.57 11.75 -4.76
CA PRO A 12 1.18 11.45 -5.13
C PRO A 12 0.99 10.01 -5.64
N TYR A 13 2.03 9.41 -6.22
CA TYR A 13 2.00 8.02 -6.67
C TYR A 13 2.08 7.02 -5.51
N CYS A 14 2.87 7.30 -4.48
CA CYS A 14 2.96 6.45 -3.29
C CYS A 14 1.65 6.40 -2.50
N VAL A 15 0.96 7.54 -2.41
CA VAL A 15 -0.37 7.62 -1.76
C VAL A 15 -1.40 6.83 -2.56
N ARG A 16 -1.42 6.97 -3.89
CA ARG A 16 -2.28 6.16 -4.76
C ARG A 16 -2.04 4.65 -4.63
N ALA A 17 -0.78 4.23 -4.52
CA ALA A 17 -0.44 2.82 -4.32
C ALA A 17 -1.02 2.29 -2.99
N LYS A 18 -0.99 3.10 -1.93
CA LYS A 18 -1.60 2.77 -0.64
C LYS A 18 -3.12 2.63 -0.74
N ASP A 19 -3.82 3.57 -1.40
CA ASP A 19 -5.28 3.49 -1.59
C ASP A 19 -5.70 2.25 -2.38
N LEU A 20 -4.95 1.89 -3.41
CA LEU A 20 -5.23 0.68 -4.19
C LEU A 20 -5.00 -0.60 -3.38
N ALA A 21 -3.95 -0.63 -2.57
CA ALA A 21 -3.66 -1.76 -1.70
C ALA A 21 -4.72 -1.92 -0.59
N GLU A 22 -5.25 -0.81 -0.06
CA GLU A 22 -6.36 -0.82 0.90
C GLU A 22 -7.64 -1.42 0.28
N LYS A 23 -7.97 -1.03 -0.97
CA LYS A 23 -9.09 -1.64 -1.69
C LYS A 23 -8.87 -3.14 -1.91
N LEU A 24 -7.68 -3.54 -2.32
CA LEU A 24 -7.34 -4.95 -2.53
C LEU A 24 -7.40 -5.77 -1.24
N SER A 25 -6.99 -5.22 -0.10
CA SER A 25 -7.11 -5.93 1.19
C SER A 25 -8.55 -6.07 1.67
N ASN A 26 -9.44 -5.16 1.26
CA ASN A 26 -10.87 -5.25 1.57
C ASN A 26 -11.61 -6.23 0.64
N GLU A 27 -11.17 -6.36 -0.60
CA GLU A 27 -11.77 -7.27 -1.58
C GLU A 27 -11.22 -8.71 -1.48
N ARG A 28 -10.01 -8.88 -0.93
CA ARG A 28 -9.34 -10.18 -0.84
C ARG A 28 -8.78 -10.43 0.55
N ASP A 29 -9.32 -11.43 1.24
CA ASP A 29 -8.88 -11.85 2.58
C ASP A 29 -7.45 -12.40 2.61
N ASP A 30 -6.93 -12.85 1.46
CA ASP A 30 -5.57 -13.36 1.33
C ASP A 30 -4.55 -12.25 1.02
N PHE A 31 -4.97 -10.99 0.87
CA PHE A 31 -4.11 -9.87 0.53
C PHE A 31 -3.79 -9.03 1.76
N GLN A 32 -2.53 -9.08 2.19
CA GLN A 32 -2.02 -8.23 3.26
C GLN A 32 -0.97 -7.28 2.71
N TYR A 33 -1.04 -6.01 3.11
CA TYR A 33 -0.06 -5.01 2.71
C TYR A 33 0.47 -4.20 3.90
N GLN A 34 1.69 -3.70 3.75
CA GLN A 34 2.31 -2.79 4.71
C GLN A 34 2.90 -1.59 3.97
N TYR A 35 2.64 -0.39 4.47
CA TYR A 35 3.24 0.84 3.95
C TYR A 35 4.43 1.24 4.82
N VAL A 36 5.60 1.40 4.20
CA VAL A 36 6.85 1.80 4.86
C VAL A 36 7.30 3.14 4.28
N ASP A 37 7.42 4.13 5.16
CA ASP A 37 7.96 5.43 4.80
C ASP A 37 9.49 5.36 4.66
N ILE A 38 9.99 5.54 3.44
CA ILE A 38 11.42 5.57 3.16
C ILE A 38 11.93 7.01 3.23
N ARG A 39 12.37 7.36 4.43
CA ARG A 39 12.98 8.65 4.77
C ARG A 39 14.13 9.00 3.82
#